data_AF-B4WR41-F1
#
_entry.id   AF-B4WR41-F1
#
_cell.length_a   1.000
_cell.length_b   1.000
_cell.length_c   1.000
_cell.angle_alpha   90.00
_cell.angle_beta   90.00
_cell.angle_gamma   90.00
#
_symmetry.space_group_name_H-M   'P 1'
#
loop_
_entity.id
_entity.type
_entity.pdbx_description
1 polymer ?
#
loop_
_entity_poly.entity_id
_entity_poly.type
_entity_poly.pdbx_seq_one_letter_code
_entity_poly.pdbx_strand_id
1 'polypeptide(L)'
;MNYTIKENCIACDVCQPLCPQDAIKPNSESDGYWIDPTLCDGCPDLEIPLCVSACDTGALKPLPPKKGRCKSSLLPVAIPSIFLNRKTSPFASCLVMWETCNILAQRQALPWTRDDDDRICYRRPVNRNRGEMRFRLAADAETNSPKPMSMGAGEEAIANFDIRATCIHLIFAAYVMTIDCPWQNAFVLNDQHIANYLGLDKRKDLTKLDKLTLIKNLVHQSCQVLVTLNWPQQGRVGAFRLEEHFVWQLLDTQYHFEKDSKGHRHLIGLSFTIKSGLWAKHFLNKQKYRSQTAFYQYGTLPQSLLREVMGRWQQHQGAIRILLWSLFKLRLGGDQRVKVRTLMRVAYGEEQLHQAATVRGAHKRLLRAFESDLEAICQYGLKPLFDPKTYPLDIQPLWVRVASIPDDVDEEVNFWADDANQAFGLTDSAPRDKWQRLLNARLLGFEISEEWQENIRRRKPKKRRKPSKSWTVTQTEKLSGSDINLARQRQKLSQRSLAERLGKSQSWVRDIENGRFKVSRDDQALLRKELDL
;
A
#
# COMPACT_ATOMS: atom_id res chain seq x y z
N MET A 1 -0.25 -13.84 -32.79
CA MET A 1 -1.50 -13.14 -33.22
C MET A 1 -2.66 -13.95 -32.69
N ASN A 2 -3.61 -13.34 -31.98
CA ASN A 2 -4.65 -14.10 -31.29
C ASN A 2 -5.71 -14.61 -32.27
N TYR A 3 -6.44 -15.64 -31.87
CA TYR A 3 -7.50 -16.26 -32.67
C TYR A 3 -8.88 -16.00 -32.07
N THR A 4 -9.91 -16.14 -32.91
CA THR A 4 -11.33 -16.12 -32.51
C THR A 4 -12.06 -17.30 -33.15
N ILE A 5 -13.14 -17.74 -32.53
CA ILE A 5 -14.06 -18.74 -33.08
C ILE A 5 -15.26 -18.04 -33.70
N LYS A 6 -15.62 -18.41 -34.93
CA LYS A 6 -16.81 -17.94 -35.66
C LYS A 6 -18.01 -18.85 -35.42
N GLU A 7 -19.18 -18.40 -35.89
CA GLU A 7 -20.49 -19.05 -35.67
C GLU A 7 -20.64 -20.41 -36.36
N ASN A 8 -19.73 -20.80 -37.26
CA ASN A 8 -19.71 -22.12 -37.91
C ASN A 8 -18.99 -23.21 -37.08
N CYS A 9 -18.79 -22.98 -35.79
CA CYS A 9 -18.31 -23.99 -34.86
C CYS A 9 -19.41 -25.04 -34.63
N ILE A 10 -19.07 -26.31 -34.81
CA ILE A 10 -20.01 -27.45 -34.62
C ILE A 10 -19.83 -28.16 -33.27
N ALA A 11 -19.08 -27.56 -32.34
CA ALA A 11 -18.83 -28.10 -31.00
C ALA A 11 -18.34 -29.58 -31.00
N CYS A 12 -17.38 -29.92 -31.87
CA CYS A 12 -16.85 -31.28 -31.99
C CYS A 12 -15.79 -31.67 -30.94
N ASP A 13 -15.48 -30.77 -30.00
CA ASP A 13 -14.51 -30.95 -28.89
C ASP A 13 -13.04 -31.24 -29.28
N VAL A 14 -12.71 -31.30 -30.58
CA VAL A 14 -11.36 -31.68 -31.05
C VAL A 14 -10.30 -30.62 -30.73
N CYS A 15 -10.61 -29.34 -30.93
CA CYS A 15 -9.60 -28.29 -30.85
C CYS A 15 -9.25 -27.85 -29.42
N GLN A 16 -10.15 -28.06 -28.45
CA GLN A 16 -9.99 -27.64 -27.07
C GLN A 16 -8.76 -28.26 -26.37
N PRO A 17 -8.59 -29.60 -26.32
CA PRO A 17 -7.46 -30.23 -25.63
C PRO A 17 -6.11 -30.00 -26.33
N LEU A 18 -6.11 -29.49 -27.57
CA LEU A 18 -4.90 -29.20 -28.34
C LEU A 18 -4.33 -27.81 -28.06
N CYS A 19 -5.03 -26.97 -27.31
CA CYS A 19 -4.54 -25.63 -26.97
C CYS A 19 -3.57 -25.69 -25.79
N PRO A 20 -2.26 -25.42 -25.98
CA PRO A 20 -1.29 -25.51 -24.88
C PRO A 20 -1.52 -24.48 -23.77
N GLN A 21 -2.24 -23.40 -24.07
CA GLN A 21 -2.56 -22.32 -23.13
C GLN A 21 -3.96 -22.46 -22.50
N ASP A 22 -4.68 -23.56 -22.78
CA ASP A 22 -6.08 -23.75 -22.36
C ASP A 22 -6.99 -22.55 -22.69
N ALA A 23 -6.68 -21.83 -23.78
CA ALA A 23 -7.36 -20.60 -24.16
C ALA A 23 -8.76 -20.86 -24.76
N ILE A 24 -9.06 -22.08 -25.19
CA ILE A 24 -10.36 -22.46 -25.76
C ILE A 24 -11.28 -22.85 -24.61
N LYS A 25 -12.36 -22.08 -24.41
CA LYS A 25 -13.33 -22.25 -23.33
C LYS A 25 -14.71 -22.60 -23.89
N PRO A 26 -15.48 -23.47 -23.21
CA PRO A 26 -16.86 -23.71 -23.59
C PRO A 26 -17.68 -22.43 -23.40
N ASN A 27 -18.68 -22.22 -24.25
CA ASN A 27 -19.63 -21.13 -24.08
C ASN A 27 -20.73 -21.55 -23.08
N SER A 28 -20.99 -20.73 -22.07
CA SER A 28 -22.02 -21.01 -21.07
C SER A 28 -23.45 -20.76 -21.58
N GLU A 29 -23.60 -19.97 -22.64
CA GLU A 29 -24.91 -19.51 -23.16
C GLU A 29 -25.34 -20.20 -24.46
N SER A 30 -24.45 -20.92 -25.12
CA SER A 30 -24.76 -21.64 -26.38
C SER A 30 -23.88 -22.87 -26.53
N ASP A 31 -24.32 -23.83 -27.34
CA ASP A 31 -23.43 -24.89 -27.81
C ASP A 31 -22.28 -24.25 -28.62
N GLY A 32 -21.05 -24.66 -28.32
CA GLY A 32 -19.84 -24.15 -28.96
C GLY A 32 -18.79 -23.57 -28.01
N TYR A 33 -17.75 -23.00 -28.61
CA TYR A 33 -16.53 -22.59 -27.93
C TYR A 33 -16.19 -21.13 -28.21
N TRP A 34 -15.44 -20.51 -27.30
CA TRP A 34 -14.82 -19.20 -27.52
C TRP A 34 -13.34 -19.25 -27.11
N ILE A 35 -12.54 -18.32 -27.65
CA ILE A 35 -11.13 -18.20 -27.30
C ILE A 35 -10.98 -17.04 -26.33
N ASP A 36 -10.39 -17.30 -25.17
CA ASP A 36 -9.94 -16.30 -24.22
C ASP A 36 -8.72 -15.57 -24.78
N PRO A 37 -8.87 -14.30 -25.22
CA PRO A 37 -7.76 -13.57 -25.81
C PRO A 37 -6.69 -13.20 -24.78
N THR A 38 -6.96 -13.34 -23.49
CA THR A 38 -5.98 -13.11 -22.41
C THR A 38 -5.02 -14.28 -22.22
N LEU A 39 -5.38 -15.47 -22.72
CA LEU A 39 -4.56 -16.69 -22.65
C LEU A 39 -3.95 -17.06 -24.00
N CYS A 40 -4.64 -16.76 -25.10
CA CYS A 40 -4.14 -17.06 -26.44
C CYS A 40 -2.91 -16.20 -26.78
N ASP A 41 -1.76 -16.84 -26.99
CA ASP A 41 -0.52 -16.25 -27.50
C ASP A 41 -0.40 -16.34 -29.03
N GLY A 42 -1.25 -17.16 -29.65
CA GLY A 42 -1.20 -17.47 -31.07
C GLY A 42 -0.13 -18.48 -31.46
N CYS A 43 0.40 -19.24 -30.49
CA CYS A 43 1.38 -20.31 -30.65
C CYS A 43 2.57 -19.92 -31.56
N PRO A 44 3.41 -18.96 -31.14
CA PRO A 44 4.45 -18.39 -32.01
C PRO A 44 5.49 -19.40 -32.51
N ASP A 45 5.67 -20.51 -31.79
CA ASP A 45 6.61 -21.57 -32.12
C ASP A 45 6.09 -22.54 -33.21
N LEU A 46 4.84 -22.36 -33.64
CA LEU A 46 4.20 -23.17 -34.68
C LEU A 46 3.84 -22.29 -35.87
N GLU A 47 4.10 -22.78 -37.09
CA GLU A 47 3.66 -22.11 -38.31
C GLU A 47 2.13 -22.06 -38.40
N ILE A 48 1.46 -23.14 -37.99
CA ILE A 48 0.00 -23.24 -37.90
C ILE A 48 -0.35 -23.82 -36.52
N PRO A 49 -1.18 -23.12 -35.72
CA PRO A 49 -1.61 -23.66 -34.43
C PRO A 49 -2.40 -24.96 -34.58
N LEU A 50 -2.15 -25.92 -33.68
CA LEU A 50 -2.79 -27.24 -33.69
C LEU A 50 -4.33 -27.17 -33.65
N CYS A 51 -4.86 -26.19 -32.90
CA CYS A 51 -6.31 -25.98 -32.83
C CYS A 51 -6.92 -25.49 -34.16
N VAL A 52 -6.13 -24.82 -35.00
CA VAL A 52 -6.55 -24.37 -36.34
C VAL A 52 -6.47 -25.52 -37.32
N SER A 53 -5.39 -26.31 -37.30
CA SER A 53 -5.22 -27.46 -38.18
C SER A 53 -6.25 -28.57 -37.91
N ALA A 54 -6.65 -28.74 -36.65
CA ALA A 54 -7.62 -29.77 -36.25
C ALA A 54 -9.10 -29.35 -36.44
N CYS A 55 -9.36 -28.13 -36.91
CA CYS A 55 -10.73 -27.64 -37.08
C CYS A 55 -11.23 -27.86 -38.51
N ASP A 56 -11.98 -28.94 -38.73
CA ASP A 56 -12.51 -29.33 -40.05
C ASP A 56 -13.42 -28.27 -40.67
N THR A 57 -14.18 -27.52 -39.86
CA THR A 57 -15.05 -26.44 -40.36
C THR A 57 -14.32 -25.12 -40.59
N GLY A 58 -13.04 -25.03 -40.23
CA GLY A 58 -12.25 -23.81 -40.34
C GLY A 58 -12.81 -22.64 -39.51
N ALA A 59 -13.51 -22.93 -38.41
CA ALA A 59 -14.16 -21.94 -37.55
C ALA A 59 -13.18 -21.05 -36.77
N LEU A 60 -11.95 -21.55 -36.51
CA LEU A 60 -10.88 -20.75 -35.91
C LEU A 60 -10.22 -19.85 -36.96
N LYS A 61 -10.26 -18.54 -36.72
CA LYS A 61 -9.64 -17.53 -37.60
C LYS A 61 -8.77 -16.56 -36.79
N PRO A 62 -7.71 -16.00 -37.38
CA PRO A 62 -6.96 -14.92 -36.77
C PRO A 62 -7.90 -13.75 -36.43
N LEU A 63 -7.77 -13.19 -35.23
CA LEU A 63 -8.52 -12.04 -34.78
C LEU A 63 -7.77 -10.76 -35.21
N PRO A 64 -8.29 -9.99 -36.19
CA PRO A 64 -7.65 -8.73 -36.57
C PRO A 64 -7.73 -7.72 -35.41
N PRO A 65 -6.78 -6.79 -35.28
CA PRO A 65 -6.88 -5.73 -34.28
C PRO A 65 -8.11 -4.86 -34.53
N LYS A 66 -8.87 -4.56 -33.47
CA LYS A 66 -10.03 -3.68 -33.56
C LYS A 66 -9.61 -2.26 -33.93
N LYS A 67 -10.14 -1.73 -35.04
CA LYS A 67 -9.93 -0.35 -35.48
C LYS A 67 -10.90 0.60 -34.77
N GLY A 68 -10.41 1.78 -34.37
CA GLY A 68 -11.22 2.84 -33.76
C GLY A 68 -11.31 2.79 -32.24
N ARG A 69 -11.98 3.79 -31.65
CA ARG A 69 -12.12 3.92 -30.19
C ARG A 69 -13.20 2.96 -29.68
N CYS A 70 -12.84 1.98 -28.85
CA CYS A 70 -13.83 1.14 -28.16
C CYS A 70 -14.63 1.99 -27.17
N LYS A 71 -15.89 2.31 -27.51
CA LYS A 71 -16.85 2.81 -26.53
C LYS A 71 -17.40 1.59 -25.78
N SER A 72 -17.23 1.58 -24.48
CA SER A 72 -17.55 0.43 -23.65
C SER A 72 -18.98 0.53 -23.12
N SER A 73 -19.95 0.59 -24.02
CA SER A 73 -21.37 0.75 -23.68
C SER A 73 -21.98 -0.48 -22.99
N LEU A 74 -21.30 -1.63 -23.05
CA LEU A 74 -21.73 -2.89 -22.43
C LEU A 74 -21.18 -3.11 -21.02
N LEU A 75 -20.25 -2.27 -20.54
CA LEU A 75 -19.72 -2.46 -19.19
C LEU A 75 -20.75 -2.04 -18.13
N PRO A 76 -20.82 -2.75 -16.98
CA PRO A 76 -21.67 -2.38 -15.86
C PRO A 76 -21.42 -0.94 -15.43
N VAL A 77 -22.48 -0.27 -14.94
CA VAL A 77 -22.44 1.10 -14.42
C VAL A 77 -21.27 1.25 -13.45
N ALA A 78 -20.52 2.35 -13.59
CA ALA A 78 -19.37 2.64 -12.75
C ALA A 78 -19.74 2.55 -11.26
N ILE A 79 -19.06 1.65 -10.55
CA ILE A 79 -19.16 1.45 -9.11
C ILE A 79 -18.63 2.71 -8.44
N PRO A 80 -19.20 3.15 -7.31
CA PRO A 80 -18.67 4.29 -6.56
C PRO A 80 -17.16 4.14 -6.30
N SER A 81 -16.41 5.19 -6.62
CA SER A 81 -14.96 5.22 -6.39
C SER A 81 -14.65 5.02 -4.91
N ILE A 82 -13.70 4.13 -4.60
CA ILE A 82 -13.19 3.98 -3.21
C ILE A 82 -12.41 5.21 -2.74
N PHE A 83 -11.89 6.02 -3.68
CA PHE A 83 -11.20 7.27 -3.40
C PHE A 83 -12.17 8.45 -3.56
N LEU A 84 -13.10 8.60 -2.60
CA LEU A 84 -14.14 9.65 -2.63
C LEU A 84 -13.56 11.07 -2.63
N ASN A 85 -12.45 11.29 -1.93
CA ASN A 85 -11.69 12.54 -1.95
C ASN A 85 -10.64 12.60 -3.07
N ARG A 86 -10.64 11.63 -4.00
CA ARG A 86 -9.65 11.44 -5.09
C ARG A 86 -8.20 11.23 -4.64
N LYS A 87 -7.92 11.07 -3.34
CA LYS A 87 -6.56 10.97 -2.79
C LYS A 87 -6.36 9.74 -1.91
N THR A 88 -7.24 9.51 -0.94
CA THR A 88 -7.07 8.48 0.09
C THR A 88 -8.35 7.70 0.36
N SER A 89 -8.22 6.44 0.77
CA SER A 89 -9.33 5.55 1.12
C SER A 89 -9.00 4.73 2.37
N PRO A 90 -9.95 4.44 3.28
CA PRO A 90 -9.70 3.46 4.32
C PRO A 90 -9.49 2.07 3.71
N PHE A 91 -8.55 1.30 4.25
CA PHE A 91 -8.33 -0.08 3.82
C PHE A 91 -8.13 -1.01 5.02
N ALA A 92 -8.47 -2.29 4.86
CA ALA A 92 -8.23 -3.33 5.85
C ALA A 92 -6.71 -3.51 6.08
N SER A 93 -6.26 -3.34 7.32
CA SER A 93 -4.84 -3.34 7.67
C SER A 93 -4.46 -4.40 8.69
N CYS A 94 -5.28 -5.45 8.83
CA CYS A 94 -5.01 -6.56 9.72
C CYS A 94 -3.77 -7.36 9.28
N LEU A 95 -3.29 -8.23 10.17
CA LEU A 95 -2.06 -8.99 9.94
C LEU A 95 -2.16 -9.91 8.71
N VAL A 96 -3.36 -10.43 8.39
CA VAL A 96 -3.61 -11.22 7.18
C VAL A 96 -3.33 -10.41 5.91
N MET A 97 -3.81 -9.16 5.84
CA MET A 97 -3.58 -8.27 4.71
C MET A 97 -2.10 -7.90 4.58
N TRP A 98 -1.45 -7.60 5.70
CA TRP A 98 -0.03 -7.29 5.67
C TRP A 98 0.82 -8.48 5.18
N GLU A 99 0.64 -9.68 5.76
CA GLU A 99 1.45 -10.82 5.32
C GLU A 99 1.14 -11.24 3.87
N THR A 100 -0.11 -11.11 3.42
CA THR A 100 -0.45 -11.30 2.00
C THR A 100 0.28 -10.30 1.10
N CYS A 101 0.36 -9.03 1.51
CA CYS A 101 1.13 -8.02 0.80
C CYS A 101 2.64 -8.36 0.77
N ASN A 102 3.20 -8.88 1.87
CA ASN A 102 4.59 -9.36 1.88
C ASN A 102 4.80 -10.53 0.91
N ILE A 103 3.87 -11.50 0.87
CA ILE A 103 3.93 -12.65 -0.05
C ILE A 103 4.02 -12.19 -1.49
N LEU A 104 3.11 -11.30 -1.91
CA LEU A 104 3.08 -10.78 -3.27
C LEU A 104 4.30 -9.91 -3.60
N ALA A 105 4.84 -9.15 -2.64
CA ALA A 105 5.95 -8.22 -2.88
C ALA A 105 7.35 -8.86 -2.78
N GLN A 106 7.56 -9.71 -1.78
CA GLN A 106 8.86 -10.29 -1.44
C GLN A 106 9.11 -11.64 -2.12
N ARG A 107 8.05 -12.37 -2.49
CA ARG A 107 8.14 -13.60 -3.31
C ARG A 107 9.11 -14.61 -2.67
N GLN A 108 10.11 -15.05 -3.44
CA GLN A 108 11.14 -16.00 -3.00
C GLN A 108 11.99 -15.51 -1.82
N ALA A 109 12.04 -14.20 -1.56
CA ALA A 109 12.83 -13.65 -0.46
C ALA A 109 12.22 -13.94 0.94
N LEU A 110 10.99 -14.44 1.00
CA LEU A 110 10.39 -14.92 2.25
C LEU A 110 10.92 -16.31 2.62
N PRO A 111 10.96 -16.66 3.92
CA PRO A 111 11.39 -17.97 4.38
C PRO A 111 10.29 -19.03 4.16
N TRP A 112 10.13 -19.45 2.91
CA TRP A 112 9.25 -20.56 2.55
C TRP A 112 9.81 -21.88 3.07
N THR A 113 8.92 -22.76 3.51
CA THR A 113 9.27 -24.07 4.09
C THR A 113 8.37 -25.15 3.54
N ARG A 114 8.89 -26.37 3.45
CA ARG A 114 8.09 -27.57 3.17
C ARG A 114 7.30 -27.96 4.42
N ASP A 115 6.04 -28.34 4.24
CA ASP A 115 5.24 -28.95 5.28
C ASP A 115 5.11 -30.47 5.12
N ASP A 116 4.37 -31.09 6.04
CA ASP A 116 4.20 -32.54 6.12
C ASP A 116 3.45 -33.11 4.90
N ASP A 117 2.72 -32.27 4.15
CA ASP A 117 1.99 -32.66 2.93
C ASP A 117 2.82 -32.48 1.65
N ASP A 118 4.13 -32.20 1.77
CA ASP A 118 5.01 -31.83 0.66
C ASP A 118 4.54 -30.59 -0.12
N ARG A 119 4.00 -29.61 0.61
CA ARG A 119 3.56 -28.34 0.04
C ARG A 119 4.43 -27.21 0.55
N ILE A 120 4.65 -26.22 -0.30
CA ILE A 120 5.37 -25.01 0.10
C ILE A 120 4.45 -24.13 0.94
N CYS A 121 4.94 -23.70 2.11
CA CYS A 121 4.18 -22.87 3.02
C CYS A 121 5.05 -21.78 3.67
N TYR A 122 4.42 -20.63 3.92
CA TYR A 122 5.01 -19.55 4.71
C TYR A 122 4.29 -19.45 6.04
N ARG A 123 5.05 -19.47 7.14
CA ARG A 123 4.51 -19.46 8.51
C ARG A 123 4.86 -18.17 9.23
N ARG A 124 3.86 -17.60 9.91
CA ARG A 124 4.00 -16.38 10.69
C ARG A 124 3.50 -16.58 12.11
N PRO A 125 4.38 -16.57 13.14
CA PRO A 125 3.92 -16.66 14.51
C PRO A 125 3.14 -15.41 14.94
N VAL A 126 2.13 -15.63 15.78
CA VAL A 126 1.27 -14.59 16.37
C VAL A 126 1.48 -14.55 17.87
N ASN A 127 1.54 -13.33 18.44
CA ASN A 127 1.61 -13.08 19.88
C ASN A 127 2.69 -13.90 20.62
N ARG A 128 3.97 -13.70 20.28
CA ARG A 128 5.12 -14.41 20.88
C ARG A 128 4.97 -15.94 20.79
N ASN A 129 4.67 -16.44 19.58
CA ASN A 129 4.52 -17.87 19.27
C ASN A 129 3.36 -18.59 19.98
N ARG A 130 2.34 -17.86 20.46
CA ARG A 130 1.12 -18.46 21.06
C ARG A 130 0.07 -18.88 20.03
N GLY A 131 0.26 -18.49 18.78
CA GLY A 131 -0.51 -18.95 17.63
C GLY A 131 0.29 -18.73 16.36
N GLU A 132 -0.32 -19.01 15.22
CA GLU A 132 0.34 -19.04 13.93
C GLU A 132 -0.65 -18.70 12.81
N MET A 133 -0.16 -18.04 11.77
CA MET A 133 -0.79 -17.99 10.46
C MET A 133 0.06 -18.79 9.48
N ARG A 134 -0.57 -19.63 8.68
CA ARG A 134 0.09 -20.39 7.62
C ARG A 134 -0.50 -19.99 6.29
N PHE A 135 0.36 -19.69 5.33
CA PHE A 135 -0.02 -19.33 3.97
C PHE A 135 0.47 -20.37 2.97
N ARG A 136 -0.36 -20.67 1.99
CA ARG A 136 -0.08 -21.53 0.83
C ARG A 136 -0.65 -20.87 -0.43
N LEU A 137 -0.34 -21.41 -1.61
CA LEU A 137 -0.91 -20.95 -2.88
C LEU A 137 -1.92 -21.96 -3.41
N ALA A 138 -3.06 -21.48 -3.89
CA ALA A 138 -4.11 -22.28 -4.52
C ALA A 138 -3.73 -22.63 -5.96
N ALA A 139 -3.97 -23.88 -6.36
CA ALA A 139 -3.73 -24.36 -7.72
C ALA A 139 -4.58 -23.62 -8.76
N ASP A 140 -5.82 -23.28 -8.40
CA ASP A 140 -6.73 -22.50 -9.22
C ASP A 140 -7.47 -21.49 -8.36
N ALA A 141 -7.35 -20.22 -8.73
CA ALA A 141 -7.98 -19.10 -8.04
C ALA A 141 -9.49 -18.97 -8.32
N GLU A 142 -10.00 -19.57 -9.40
CA GLU A 142 -11.42 -19.54 -9.78
C GLU A 142 -12.22 -20.70 -9.17
N THR A 143 -11.55 -21.67 -8.53
CA THR A 143 -12.25 -22.76 -7.85
C THR A 143 -12.84 -22.34 -6.51
N ASN A 144 -14.05 -22.82 -6.21
CA ASN A 144 -14.68 -22.59 -4.92
C ASN A 144 -14.06 -23.39 -3.77
N SER A 145 -13.27 -24.41 -4.08
CA SER A 145 -12.60 -25.27 -3.09
C SER A 145 -11.10 -24.94 -3.03
N PRO A 146 -10.55 -24.53 -1.88
CA PRO A 146 -9.13 -24.24 -1.76
C PRO A 146 -8.33 -25.54 -1.89
N LYS A 147 -7.71 -25.74 -3.06
CA LYS A 147 -6.75 -26.83 -3.27
C LYS A 147 -5.36 -26.21 -3.41
N PRO A 148 -4.46 -26.39 -2.43
CA PRO A 148 -3.12 -25.84 -2.53
C PRO A 148 -2.30 -26.56 -3.60
N MET A 149 -1.38 -25.83 -4.22
CA MET A 149 -0.43 -26.31 -5.22
C MET A 149 0.53 -27.36 -4.65
N SER A 150 1.06 -28.20 -5.53
CA SER A 150 2.26 -29.00 -5.22
C SER A 150 3.48 -28.10 -5.03
N MET A 151 4.56 -28.64 -4.47
CA MET A 151 5.80 -27.90 -4.25
C MET A 151 6.32 -27.21 -5.53
N GLY A 152 6.56 -27.96 -6.61
CA GLY A 152 7.14 -27.41 -7.84
C GLY A 152 6.27 -26.32 -8.48
N ALA A 153 4.96 -26.55 -8.56
CA ALA A 153 4.02 -25.54 -9.07
C ALA A 153 3.96 -24.29 -8.16
N GLY A 154 4.07 -24.48 -6.84
CA GLY A 154 4.12 -23.38 -5.88
C GLY A 154 5.37 -22.53 -6.02
N GLU A 155 6.55 -23.15 -6.19
CA GLU A 155 7.82 -22.45 -6.39
C GLU A 155 7.82 -21.62 -7.69
N GLU A 156 7.30 -22.20 -8.77
CA GLU A 156 7.13 -21.54 -10.05
C GLU A 156 6.15 -20.35 -9.93
N ALA A 157 5.00 -20.56 -9.28
CA ALA A 157 4.03 -19.48 -9.05
C ALA A 157 4.63 -18.32 -8.24
N ILE A 158 5.41 -18.62 -7.19
CA ILE A 158 6.09 -17.60 -6.37
C ILE A 158 7.13 -16.83 -7.21
N ALA A 159 7.88 -17.52 -8.08
CA ALA A 159 8.84 -16.89 -8.98
C ALA A 159 8.15 -15.91 -9.95
N ASN A 160 6.97 -16.31 -10.44
CA ASN A 160 6.18 -15.58 -11.43
C ASN A 160 5.25 -14.51 -10.84
N PHE A 161 5.18 -14.38 -9.51
CA PHE A 161 4.44 -13.28 -8.90
C PHE A 161 4.97 -11.93 -9.37
N ASP A 162 4.02 -11.07 -9.70
CA ASP A 162 4.23 -9.68 -10.07
C ASP A 162 3.96 -8.83 -8.85
N ILE A 163 4.94 -8.03 -8.43
CA ILE A 163 4.81 -7.13 -7.27
C ILE A 163 3.62 -6.18 -7.42
N ARG A 164 3.19 -5.84 -8.65
CA ARG A 164 1.99 -5.02 -8.88
C ARG A 164 0.70 -5.68 -8.40
N ALA A 165 0.67 -7.00 -8.18
CA ALA A 165 -0.47 -7.69 -7.58
C ALA A 165 -0.76 -7.16 -6.18
N THR A 166 0.23 -6.59 -5.48
CA THR A 166 0.00 -5.90 -4.20
C THR A 166 -0.99 -4.75 -4.36
N CYS A 167 -1.03 -4.07 -5.50
CA CYS A 167 -1.98 -2.98 -5.74
C CYS A 167 -3.41 -3.49 -5.81
N ILE A 168 -3.64 -4.62 -6.49
CA ILE A 168 -4.96 -5.25 -6.56
C ILE A 168 -5.38 -5.73 -5.17
N HIS A 169 -4.48 -6.39 -4.44
CA HIS A 169 -4.71 -6.76 -3.04
C HIS A 169 -5.12 -5.57 -2.17
N LEU A 170 -4.45 -4.42 -2.30
CA LEU A 170 -4.77 -3.19 -1.56
C LEU A 170 -6.10 -2.56 -2.01
N ILE A 171 -6.43 -2.62 -3.30
CA ILE A 171 -7.74 -2.21 -3.82
C ILE A 171 -8.84 -3.07 -3.20
N PHE A 172 -8.69 -4.40 -3.15
CA PHE A 172 -9.64 -5.29 -2.49
C PHE A 172 -9.76 -4.97 -1.00
N ALA A 173 -8.64 -4.72 -0.32
CA ALA A 173 -8.61 -4.30 1.07
C ALA A 173 -9.31 -2.95 1.32
N ALA A 174 -9.39 -2.06 0.33
CA ALA A 174 -10.18 -0.82 0.43
C ALA A 174 -11.67 -1.07 0.14
N TYR A 175 -12.02 -1.86 -0.88
CA TYR A 175 -13.41 -2.19 -1.19
C TYR A 175 -14.10 -2.96 -0.06
N VAL A 176 -13.42 -3.91 0.58
CA VAL A 176 -14.01 -4.69 1.67
C VAL A 176 -14.46 -3.82 2.86
N MET A 177 -13.90 -2.62 3.01
CA MET A 177 -14.24 -1.65 4.07
C MET A 177 -15.57 -0.93 3.81
N THR A 178 -16.02 -0.88 2.55
CA THR A 178 -17.29 -0.26 2.16
C THR A 178 -18.49 -1.19 2.37
N ILE A 179 -18.21 -2.46 2.70
CA ILE A 179 -19.20 -3.53 2.92
C ILE A 179 -19.42 -3.74 4.42
N ASP A 180 -20.66 -3.97 4.85
CA ASP A 180 -20.97 -4.17 6.27
C ASP A 180 -20.63 -5.56 6.81
N CYS A 181 -20.95 -6.61 6.03
CA CYS A 181 -20.64 -8.01 6.34
C CYS A 181 -19.77 -8.62 5.22
N PRO A 182 -18.50 -8.22 5.10
CA PRO A 182 -17.65 -8.63 3.98
C PRO A 182 -17.38 -10.14 3.88
N TRP A 183 -17.55 -10.89 4.97
CA TRP A 183 -17.46 -12.36 4.98
C TRP A 183 -18.71 -13.03 4.40
N GLN A 184 -19.81 -12.30 4.22
CA GLN A 184 -21.06 -12.78 3.62
C GLN A 184 -21.21 -12.27 2.18
N ASN A 185 -21.00 -10.98 1.98
CA ASN A 185 -21.29 -10.29 0.72
C ASN A 185 -20.03 -10.17 -0.16
N ALA A 186 -20.21 -10.41 -1.45
CA ALA A 186 -19.20 -10.14 -2.47
C ALA A 186 -19.30 -8.69 -2.96
N PHE A 187 -18.28 -8.25 -3.69
CA PHE A 187 -18.27 -7.01 -4.44
C PHE A 187 -17.79 -7.26 -5.86
N VAL A 188 -18.25 -6.44 -6.81
CA VAL A 188 -17.83 -6.50 -8.21
C VAL A 188 -16.82 -5.38 -8.46
N LEU A 189 -15.81 -5.64 -9.29
CA LEU A 189 -14.89 -4.64 -9.83
C LEU A 189 -14.76 -4.82 -11.33
N ASN A 190 -14.60 -3.73 -12.07
CA ASN A 190 -14.34 -3.80 -13.51
C ASN A 190 -12.94 -3.26 -13.85
N ASP A 191 -12.50 -3.57 -15.06
CA ASP A 191 -11.19 -3.17 -15.56
C ASP A 191 -11.00 -1.65 -15.61
N GLN A 192 -12.07 -0.87 -15.79
CA GLN A 192 -11.98 0.59 -15.85
C GLN A 192 -11.60 1.20 -14.49
N HIS A 193 -12.20 0.73 -13.40
CA HIS A 193 -11.83 1.19 -12.05
C HIS A 193 -10.38 0.84 -11.74
N ILE A 194 -10.00 -0.41 -12.00
CA ILE A 194 -8.64 -0.89 -11.77
C ILE A 194 -7.65 -0.06 -12.61
N ALA A 195 -7.93 0.16 -13.89
CA ALA A 195 -7.09 0.95 -14.77
C ALA A 195 -6.92 2.39 -14.28
N ASN A 196 -7.99 3.04 -13.82
CA ASN A 196 -7.94 4.40 -13.27
C ASN A 196 -7.10 4.47 -11.98
N TYR A 197 -7.32 3.54 -11.04
CA TYR A 197 -6.58 3.52 -9.79
C TYR A 197 -5.08 3.33 -10.01
N LEU A 198 -4.72 2.46 -10.95
CA LEU A 198 -3.34 2.13 -11.28
C LEU A 198 -2.70 3.09 -12.31
N GLY A 199 -3.47 3.99 -12.93
CA GLY A 199 -2.99 4.87 -13.99
C GLY A 199 -2.72 4.19 -15.33
N LEU A 200 -3.29 2.99 -15.57
CA LEU A 200 -3.15 2.25 -16.83
C LEU A 200 -3.94 2.90 -17.98
N ASP A 201 -4.94 3.73 -17.67
CA ASP A 201 -5.66 4.53 -18.65
C ASP A 201 -4.74 5.51 -19.40
N LYS A 202 -3.70 6.02 -18.71
CA LYS A 202 -2.72 6.97 -19.27
C LYS A 202 -1.59 6.32 -20.08
N ARG A 203 -1.38 5.01 -19.90
CA ARG A 203 -0.38 4.22 -20.65
C ARG A 203 -0.79 4.10 -22.12
N LYS A 204 0.01 4.66 -23.04
CA LYS A 204 -0.24 4.59 -24.49
C LYS A 204 0.55 3.48 -25.20
N ASP A 205 1.54 2.95 -24.52
CA ASP A 205 2.42 1.85 -24.96
C ASP A 205 1.73 0.48 -24.90
N LEU A 206 0.65 0.34 -24.13
CA LEU A 206 -0.13 -0.90 -24.03
C LEU A 206 -1.42 -0.83 -24.85
N THR A 207 -1.71 -1.91 -25.57
CA THR A 207 -3.02 -2.07 -26.21
C THR A 207 -4.13 -2.29 -25.17
N LYS A 208 -5.40 -2.20 -25.58
CA LYS A 208 -6.52 -2.51 -24.68
C LYS A 208 -6.43 -3.95 -24.17
N LEU A 209 -6.08 -4.90 -25.04
CA LEU A 209 -5.94 -6.30 -24.66
C LEU A 209 -4.81 -6.49 -23.65
N ASP A 210 -3.63 -5.89 -23.87
CA ASP A 210 -2.51 -5.98 -22.92
C ASP A 210 -2.90 -5.48 -21.53
N LYS A 211 -3.67 -4.39 -21.45
CA LYS A 211 -4.19 -3.86 -20.18
C LYS A 211 -5.16 -4.84 -19.51
N LEU A 212 -6.07 -5.45 -20.26
CA LEU A 212 -7.02 -6.43 -19.74
C LEU A 212 -6.31 -7.69 -19.24
N THR A 213 -5.36 -8.22 -20.04
CA THR A 213 -4.53 -9.37 -19.68
C THR A 213 -3.72 -9.09 -18.42
N LEU A 214 -3.06 -7.92 -18.34
CA LEU A 214 -2.34 -7.51 -17.14
C LEU A 214 -3.27 -7.46 -15.92
N ILE A 215 -4.42 -6.79 -16.03
CA ILE A 215 -5.37 -6.68 -14.91
C ILE A 215 -5.82 -8.06 -14.45
N LYS A 216 -6.22 -8.94 -15.38
CA LYS A 216 -6.63 -10.31 -15.07
C LYS A 216 -5.52 -11.05 -14.32
N ASN A 217 -4.28 -11.04 -14.83
CA ASN A 217 -3.15 -11.72 -14.19
C ASN A 217 -2.91 -11.22 -12.76
N LEU A 218 -2.94 -9.91 -12.53
CA LEU A 218 -2.77 -9.33 -11.19
C LEU A 218 -3.92 -9.69 -10.23
N VAL A 219 -5.15 -9.78 -10.74
CA VAL A 219 -6.33 -10.25 -9.96
C VAL A 219 -6.18 -11.72 -9.58
N HIS A 220 -5.83 -12.58 -10.52
CA HIS A 220 -5.63 -14.01 -10.25
C HIS A 220 -4.54 -14.22 -9.19
N GLN A 221 -3.37 -13.58 -9.34
CA GLN A 221 -2.28 -13.68 -8.35
C GLN A 221 -2.72 -13.23 -6.94
N SER A 222 -3.54 -12.18 -6.87
CA SER A 222 -4.08 -11.70 -5.58
C SER A 222 -5.06 -12.68 -4.92
N CYS A 223 -5.74 -13.51 -5.71
CA CYS A 223 -6.71 -14.51 -5.27
C CYS A 223 -6.09 -15.90 -5.05
N GLN A 224 -4.83 -16.12 -5.45
CA GLN A 224 -4.14 -17.40 -5.24
C GLN A 224 -3.73 -17.63 -3.78
N VAL A 225 -3.73 -16.62 -2.91
CA VAL A 225 -3.21 -16.77 -1.55
C VAL A 225 -4.25 -17.41 -0.63
N LEU A 226 -3.89 -18.55 -0.06
CA LEU A 226 -4.63 -19.28 0.96
C LEU A 226 -4.08 -18.95 2.36
N VAL A 227 -4.93 -19.02 3.37
CA VAL A 227 -4.56 -18.80 4.76
C VAL A 227 -5.26 -19.78 5.71
N THR A 228 -4.49 -20.29 6.67
CA THR A 228 -4.97 -20.97 7.87
C THR A 228 -4.62 -20.10 9.08
N LEU A 229 -5.55 -19.92 10.01
CA LEU A 229 -5.35 -19.08 11.19
C LEU A 229 -5.53 -19.87 12.47
N ASN A 230 -4.52 -19.85 13.33
CA ASN A 230 -4.62 -20.20 14.74
C ASN A 230 -4.37 -18.93 15.57
N TRP A 231 -5.44 -18.28 16.01
CA TRP A 231 -5.38 -17.00 16.67
C TRP A 231 -5.60 -17.14 18.19
N PRO A 232 -4.61 -16.79 19.02
CA PRO A 232 -4.75 -16.89 20.46
C PRO A 232 -5.66 -15.78 20.98
N GLN A 233 -6.20 -15.97 22.19
CA GLN A 233 -6.97 -14.93 22.87
C GLN A 233 -6.14 -13.64 23.01
N GLN A 234 -6.75 -12.51 22.69
CA GLN A 234 -6.14 -11.18 22.82
C GLN A 234 -7.13 -10.21 23.46
N GLY A 235 -6.88 -9.90 24.74
CA GLY A 235 -7.81 -9.12 25.54
C GLY A 235 -9.17 -9.81 25.65
N ARG A 236 -10.23 -9.11 25.21
CA ARG A 236 -11.62 -9.62 25.20
C ARG A 236 -12.01 -10.38 23.93
N VAL A 237 -11.16 -10.36 22.90
CA VAL A 237 -11.38 -11.16 21.70
C VAL A 237 -10.93 -12.59 22.00
N GLY A 238 -11.89 -13.52 22.00
CA GLY A 238 -11.64 -14.94 22.24
C GLY A 238 -10.68 -15.55 21.22
N ALA A 239 -10.04 -16.66 21.60
CA ALA A 239 -9.25 -17.45 20.67
C ALA A 239 -10.14 -18.01 19.56
N PHE A 240 -9.60 -18.14 18.35
CA PHE A 240 -10.32 -18.73 17.23
C PHE A 240 -9.35 -19.44 16.29
N ARG A 241 -9.87 -20.47 15.60
CA ARG A 241 -9.16 -21.19 14.56
C ARG A 241 -10.00 -21.16 13.29
N LEU A 242 -9.35 -20.87 12.16
CA LEU A 242 -9.94 -20.99 10.83
C LEU A 242 -9.09 -21.97 10.04
N GLU A 243 -9.75 -22.99 9.49
CA GLU A 243 -9.14 -23.91 8.53
C GLU A 243 -8.76 -23.19 7.23
N GLU A 244 -8.03 -23.87 6.36
CA GLU A 244 -7.50 -23.30 5.13
C GLU A 244 -8.62 -22.73 4.23
N HIS A 245 -8.47 -21.47 3.85
CA HIS A 245 -9.42 -20.76 2.98
C HIS A 245 -8.71 -19.66 2.20
N PHE A 246 -9.35 -19.16 1.14
CA PHE A 246 -8.85 -18.03 0.37
C PHE A 246 -8.76 -16.75 1.21
N VAL A 247 -7.68 -15.99 1.05
CA VAL A 247 -7.63 -14.59 1.53
C VAL A 247 -8.67 -13.77 0.75
N TRP A 248 -8.65 -13.92 -0.58
CA TRP A 248 -9.62 -13.36 -1.52
C TRP A 248 -10.11 -14.47 -2.43
N GLN A 249 -11.41 -14.71 -2.44
CA GLN A 249 -12.04 -15.68 -3.32
C GLN A 249 -12.54 -14.95 -4.58
N LEU A 250 -12.06 -15.36 -5.74
CA LEU A 250 -12.60 -14.94 -7.03
C LEU A 250 -13.79 -15.85 -7.35
N LEU A 251 -15.00 -15.30 -7.29
CA LEU A 251 -16.24 -16.04 -7.51
C LEU A 251 -16.60 -16.15 -8.99
N ASP A 252 -16.26 -15.12 -9.77
CA ASP A 252 -16.62 -15.03 -11.19
C ASP A 252 -15.72 -14.02 -11.93
N THR A 253 -15.38 -14.35 -13.17
CA THR A 253 -14.68 -13.47 -14.12
C THR A 253 -15.55 -13.33 -15.37
N GLN A 254 -16.17 -12.15 -15.53
CA GLN A 254 -17.04 -11.85 -16.67
C GLN A 254 -16.26 -11.19 -17.80
N TYR A 255 -16.40 -11.75 -19.00
CA TYR A 255 -15.76 -11.27 -20.22
C TYR A 255 -16.76 -10.51 -21.08
N HIS A 256 -16.50 -9.22 -21.31
CA HIS A 256 -17.37 -8.36 -22.09
C HIS A 256 -16.87 -8.28 -23.53
N PHE A 257 -17.68 -8.74 -24.48
CA PHE A 257 -17.32 -8.78 -25.90
C PHE A 257 -18.17 -7.83 -26.74
N GLU A 258 -17.58 -7.26 -27.80
CA GLU A 258 -18.31 -6.54 -28.84
C GLU A 258 -17.99 -7.16 -30.21
N LYS A 259 -19.02 -7.40 -31.03
CA LYS A 259 -18.86 -7.85 -32.41
C LYS A 259 -18.59 -6.66 -33.33
N ASP A 260 -17.59 -6.77 -34.19
CA ASP A 260 -17.35 -5.79 -35.27
C ASP A 260 -18.29 -6.03 -36.47
N SER A 261 -18.24 -5.13 -37.46
CA SER A 261 -19.05 -5.23 -38.69
C SER A 261 -18.74 -6.46 -39.55
N LYS A 262 -17.63 -7.16 -39.29
CA LYS A 262 -17.23 -8.40 -39.96
C LYS A 262 -17.53 -9.64 -39.10
N GLY A 263 -18.21 -9.46 -37.96
CA GLY A 263 -18.61 -10.53 -37.05
C GLY A 263 -17.50 -11.02 -36.11
N HIS A 264 -16.33 -10.39 -36.04
CA HIS A 264 -15.29 -10.79 -35.08
C HIS A 264 -15.63 -10.30 -33.68
N ARG A 265 -15.48 -11.18 -32.68
CA ARG A 265 -15.71 -10.88 -31.27
C ARG A 265 -14.45 -10.32 -30.64
N HIS A 266 -14.49 -9.05 -30.21
CA HIS A 266 -13.38 -8.38 -29.54
C HIS A 266 -13.65 -8.26 -28.06
N LEU A 267 -12.69 -8.67 -27.22
CA LEU A 267 -12.77 -8.43 -25.77
C LEU A 267 -12.61 -6.93 -25.50
N ILE A 268 -13.63 -6.32 -24.89
CA ILE A 268 -13.68 -4.87 -24.61
C ILE A 268 -13.56 -4.54 -23.13
N GLY A 269 -13.77 -5.51 -22.23
CA GLY A 269 -13.71 -5.28 -20.79
C GLY A 269 -13.79 -6.56 -19.96
N LEU A 270 -13.48 -6.43 -18.68
CA LEU A 270 -13.53 -7.50 -17.70
C LEU A 270 -14.24 -7.02 -16.43
N SER A 271 -14.99 -7.90 -15.79
CA SER A 271 -15.49 -7.69 -14.43
C SER A 271 -15.21 -8.89 -13.55
N PHE A 272 -14.90 -8.66 -12.29
CA PHE A 272 -14.50 -9.66 -11.32
C PHE A 272 -15.40 -9.57 -10.10
N THR A 273 -15.97 -10.69 -9.69
CA THR A 273 -16.75 -10.80 -8.47
C THR A 273 -15.85 -11.38 -7.39
N ILE A 274 -15.55 -10.59 -6.37
CA ILE A 274 -14.60 -10.93 -5.31
C ILE A 274 -15.31 -11.01 -3.97
N LYS A 275 -14.95 -12.02 -3.17
CA LYS A 275 -15.40 -12.17 -1.79
C LYS A 275 -14.20 -12.29 -0.85
N SER A 276 -14.31 -11.69 0.33
CA SER A 276 -13.27 -11.84 1.36
C SER A 276 -13.37 -13.20 2.05
N GLY A 277 -12.23 -13.72 2.47
CA GLY A 277 -12.15 -14.92 3.30
C GLY A 277 -12.79 -14.76 4.68
N LEU A 278 -12.94 -15.89 5.39
CA LEU A 278 -13.53 -15.95 6.74
C LEU A 278 -12.79 -15.09 7.76
N TRP A 279 -11.52 -14.78 7.54
CA TRP A 279 -10.74 -13.83 8.33
C TRP A 279 -11.46 -12.49 8.54
N ALA A 280 -12.21 -12.01 7.53
CA ALA A 280 -12.88 -10.71 7.61
C ALA A 280 -13.93 -10.64 8.73
N LYS A 281 -14.55 -11.78 9.09
CA LYS A 281 -15.49 -11.90 10.22
C LYS A 281 -14.85 -11.55 11.56
N HIS A 282 -13.55 -11.80 11.69
CA HIS A 282 -12.80 -11.59 12.94
C HIS A 282 -12.07 -10.24 12.95
N PHE A 283 -11.65 -9.75 11.77
CA PHE A 283 -10.83 -8.55 11.66
C PHE A 283 -11.55 -7.27 11.21
N LEU A 284 -12.76 -7.41 10.63
CA LEU A 284 -13.53 -6.30 10.04
C LEU A 284 -14.97 -6.23 10.57
N ASN A 285 -15.27 -6.80 11.74
CA ASN A 285 -16.62 -6.79 12.28
C ASN A 285 -16.91 -5.54 13.12
N LYS A 286 -17.48 -4.50 12.46
CA LYS A 286 -17.87 -3.23 13.09
C LYS A 286 -18.78 -3.40 14.30
N GLN A 287 -19.75 -4.31 14.21
CA GLN A 287 -20.77 -4.51 15.25
C GLN A 287 -20.16 -5.15 16.50
N LYS A 288 -19.46 -6.28 16.34
CA LYS A 288 -18.79 -6.99 17.45
C LYS A 288 -17.60 -6.24 18.03
N TYR A 289 -16.97 -5.36 17.26
CA TYR A 289 -15.96 -4.45 17.79
C TYR A 289 -16.53 -3.48 18.84
N ARG A 290 -17.78 -3.01 18.68
CA ARG A 290 -18.44 -2.15 19.69
C ARG A 290 -18.63 -2.89 21.01
N SER A 291 -18.89 -4.19 20.97
CA SER A 291 -18.93 -5.07 22.14
C SER A 291 -17.56 -5.61 22.56
N GLN A 292 -16.46 -5.20 21.90
CA GLN A 292 -15.08 -5.64 22.16
C GLN A 292 -14.83 -7.15 22.00
N THR A 293 -15.63 -7.83 21.18
CA THR A 293 -15.53 -9.28 20.93
C THR A 293 -14.98 -9.65 19.55
N ALA A 294 -14.64 -8.66 18.73
CA ALA A 294 -13.93 -8.81 17.45
C ALA A 294 -13.01 -7.61 17.20
N PHE A 295 -12.11 -7.73 16.23
CA PHE A 295 -11.28 -6.61 15.80
C PHE A 295 -11.95 -5.81 14.68
N TYR A 296 -11.51 -4.56 14.54
CA TYR A 296 -11.82 -3.70 13.41
C TYR A 296 -10.56 -2.90 13.04
N GLN A 297 -9.70 -3.50 12.21
CA GLN A 297 -8.35 -2.99 11.91
C GLN A 297 -8.28 -2.38 10.51
N TYR A 298 -8.04 -1.07 10.44
CA TYR A 298 -7.93 -0.34 9.19
C TYR A 298 -6.80 0.70 9.20
N GLY A 299 -6.33 1.03 8.00
CA GLY A 299 -5.37 2.10 7.73
C GLY A 299 -5.90 3.06 6.67
N THR A 300 -5.02 3.92 6.18
CA THR A 300 -5.31 4.86 5.08
C THR A 300 -4.44 4.48 3.89
N LEU A 301 -5.08 4.21 2.76
CA LEU A 301 -4.45 3.88 1.48
C LEU A 301 -4.44 5.12 0.59
N PRO A 302 -3.26 5.61 0.19
CA PRO A 302 -3.13 6.69 -0.79
C PRO A 302 -3.20 6.14 -2.22
N GLN A 303 -3.93 6.80 -3.11
CA GLN A 303 -4.01 6.39 -4.52
C GLN A 303 -2.68 6.58 -5.25
N SER A 304 -1.90 7.60 -4.87
CA SER A 304 -0.55 7.86 -5.40
C SER A 304 0.37 6.65 -5.23
N LEU A 305 0.30 5.97 -4.07
CA LEU A 305 1.05 4.72 -3.83
C LEU A 305 0.82 3.69 -4.93
N LEU A 306 -0.44 3.45 -5.31
CA LEU A 306 -0.79 2.45 -6.31
C LEU A 306 -0.19 2.76 -7.69
N ARG A 307 -0.13 4.06 -8.03
CA ARG A 307 0.48 4.54 -9.27
C ARG A 307 2.00 4.43 -9.25
N GLU A 308 2.64 4.76 -8.14
CA GLU A 308 4.10 4.63 -7.99
C GLU A 308 4.54 3.17 -8.10
N VAL A 309 3.83 2.26 -7.42
CA VAL A 309 4.08 0.82 -7.57
C VAL A 309 3.90 0.39 -9.03
N MET A 310 2.82 0.80 -9.70
CA MET A 310 2.58 0.43 -11.09
C MET A 310 3.66 0.97 -12.05
N GLY A 311 4.17 2.18 -11.81
CA GLY A 311 5.11 2.86 -12.70
C GLY A 311 6.58 2.46 -12.53
N ARG A 312 7.01 2.16 -11.31
CA ARG A 312 8.45 2.09 -10.97
C ARG A 312 8.92 0.79 -10.35
N TRP A 313 8.05 -0.23 -10.29
CA TRP A 313 8.38 -1.50 -9.69
C TRP A 313 9.61 -2.20 -10.29
N GLN A 314 9.91 -2.04 -11.58
CA GLN A 314 11.06 -2.71 -12.21
C GLN A 314 12.39 -2.11 -11.77
N GLN A 315 12.44 -0.78 -11.64
CA GLN A 315 13.68 -0.04 -11.36
C GLN A 315 14.00 -0.04 -9.86
N HIS A 316 12.98 0.06 -9.00
CA HIS A 316 13.15 0.27 -7.56
C HIS A 316 12.32 -0.70 -6.72
N GLN A 317 12.54 -2.02 -6.89
CA GLN A 317 11.80 -3.04 -6.12
C GLN A 317 11.97 -2.87 -4.60
N GLY A 318 13.17 -2.51 -4.13
CA GLY A 318 13.45 -2.29 -2.73
C GLY A 318 12.67 -1.09 -2.17
N ALA A 319 12.60 0.00 -2.95
CA ALA A 319 11.79 1.17 -2.60
C ALA A 319 10.31 0.78 -2.43
N ILE A 320 9.74 0.07 -3.40
CA ILE A 320 8.35 -0.38 -3.36
C ILE A 320 8.07 -1.23 -2.11
N ARG A 321 8.95 -2.19 -1.79
CA ARG A 321 8.80 -3.03 -0.59
C ARG A 321 8.84 -2.21 0.71
N ILE A 322 9.71 -1.20 0.79
CA ILE A 322 9.76 -0.29 1.94
C ILE A 322 8.50 0.56 2.04
N LEU A 323 7.96 1.08 0.92
CA LEU A 323 6.71 1.84 0.90
C LEU A 323 5.53 1.00 1.38
N LEU A 324 5.39 -0.22 0.85
CA LEU A 324 4.35 -1.17 1.24
C LEU A 324 4.48 -1.52 2.73
N TRP A 325 5.69 -1.80 3.22
CA TRP A 325 5.93 -2.05 4.64
C TRP A 325 5.57 -0.84 5.52
N SER A 326 5.90 0.36 5.07
CA SER A 326 5.60 1.62 5.76
C SER A 326 4.10 1.88 5.87
N LEU A 327 3.32 1.52 4.85
CA LEU A 327 1.86 1.59 4.85
C LEU A 327 1.25 0.83 6.05
N PHE A 328 1.75 -0.37 6.35
CA PHE A 328 1.24 -1.18 7.46
C PHE A 328 1.89 -0.87 8.81
N LYS A 329 3.22 -0.71 8.85
CA LYS A 329 3.96 -0.63 10.12
C LYS A 329 4.07 0.76 10.70
N LEU A 330 4.48 1.71 9.87
CA LEU A 330 4.74 3.07 10.33
C LEU A 330 3.42 3.84 10.50
N ARG A 331 2.35 3.38 9.83
CA ARG A 331 1.14 4.19 9.57
C ARG A 331 1.62 5.55 9.07
N LEU A 332 2.17 5.57 7.86
CA LEU A 332 2.73 6.72 7.13
C LEU A 332 2.75 8.03 7.96
N GLY A 333 3.96 8.50 8.34
CA GLY A 333 4.16 9.72 9.13
C GLY A 333 4.07 9.60 10.65
N GLY A 334 4.13 8.39 11.20
CA GLY A 334 4.36 8.20 12.63
C GLY A 334 5.84 8.35 13.02
N ASP A 335 6.10 8.88 14.21
CA ASP A 335 7.42 8.85 14.86
C ASP A 335 7.77 7.41 15.25
N GLN A 336 8.31 6.66 14.29
CA GLN A 336 8.75 5.28 14.50
C GLN A 336 10.20 5.15 14.05
N ARG A 337 11.06 4.97 15.04
CA ARG A 337 12.49 4.74 14.82
C ARG A 337 12.72 3.35 14.25
N VAL A 338 13.38 3.25 13.10
CA VAL A 338 13.67 1.98 12.43
C VAL A 338 15.16 1.91 12.13
N LYS A 339 15.78 0.76 12.40
CA LYS A 339 17.18 0.51 12.00
C LYS A 339 17.27 0.32 10.49
N VAL A 340 18.32 0.83 9.87
CA VAL A 340 18.58 0.64 8.44
C VAL A 340 18.66 -0.85 8.09
N ARG A 341 19.28 -1.69 8.92
CA ARG A 341 19.30 -3.15 8.73
C ARG A 341 17.90 -3.75 8.57
N THR A 342 16.90 -3.23 9.29
CA THR A 342 15.50 -3.69 9.17
C THR A 342 14.91 -3.29 7.82
N LEU A 343 15.17 -2.07 7.34
CA LEU A 343 14.70 -1.62 6.02
C LEU A 343 15.36 -2.40 4.89
N MET A 344 16.67 -2.62 4.97
CA MET A 344 17.38 -3.45 3.99
C MET A 344 16.84 -4.88 3.95
N ARG A 345 16.52 -5.47 5.11
CA ARG A 345 15.88 -6.80 5.17
C ARG A 345 14.52 -6.82 4.49
N VAL A 346 13.72 -5.77 4.67
CA VAL A 346 12.41 -5.65 4.00
C VAL A 346 12.58 -5.47 2.49
N ALA A 347 13.54 -4.66 2.06
CA ALA A 347 13.79 -4.38 0.65
C ALA A 347 14.37 -5.57 -0.11
N TYR A 348 15.33 -6.29 0.48
CA TYR A 348 16.20 -7.22 -0.24
C TYR A 348 16.18 -8.66 0.30
N GLY A 349 15.59 -8.90 1.47
CA GLY A 349 15.58 -10.21 2.12
C GLY A 349 16.85 -10.48 2.95
N GLU A 350 16.76 -11.45 3.86
CA GLU A 350 17.88 -11.81 4.75
C GLU A 350 19.08 -12.40 4.00
N GLU A 351 18.82 -13.16 2.93
CA GLU A 351 19.87 -13.82 2.16
C GLU A 351 20.81 -12.80 1.51
N GLN A 352 20.28 -11.76 0.86
CA GLN A 352 21.12 -10.71 0.26
C GLN A 352 21.92 -9.95 1.33
N LEU A 353 21.36 -9.73 2.53
CA LEU A 353 22.12 -9.14 3.63
C LEU A 353 23.24 -10.07 4.11
N HIS A 354 23.01 -11.38 4.14
CA HIS A 354 24.02 -12.36 4.49
C HIS A 354 25.13 -12.41 3.43
N GLN A 355 24.77 -12.46 2.14
CA GLN A 355 25.72 -12.39 1.03
C GLN A 355 26.54 -11.10 1.05
N ALA A 356 25.94 -9.96 1.41
CA ALA A 356 26.67 -8.70 1.56
C ALA A 356 27.77 -8.75 2.64
N ALA A 357 27.59 -9.59 3.67
CA ALA A 357 28.58 -9.79 4.72
C ALA A 357 29.69 -10.78 4.32
N THR A 358 29.39 -11.76 3.46
CA THR A 358 30.31 -12.86 3.13
C THR A 358 31.02 -12.71 1.78
N VAL A 359 30.37 -12.10 0.78
CA VAL A 359 30.88 -11.98 -0.59
C VAL A 359 31.57 -10.64 -0.83
N ARG A 360 32.81 -10.69 -1.34
CA ARG A 360 33.61 -9.50 -1.64
C ARG A 360 32.86 -8.58 -2.61
N GLY A 361 32.70 -7.31 -2.24
CA GLY A 361 32.04 -6.29 -3.07
C GLY A 361 30.51 -6.32 -3.08
N ALA A 362 29.87 -7.37 -2.55
CA ALA A 362 28.41 -7.45 -2.49
C ALA A 362 27.81 -6.33 -1.60
N HIS A 363 28.45 -5.99 -0.48
CA HIS A 363 28.02 -4.85 0.35
C HIS A 363 28.00 -3.52 -0.41
N LYS A 364 28.96 -3.27 -1.33
CA LYS A 364 29.00 -2.02 -2.11
C LYS A 364 27.81 -1.92 -3.06
N ARG A 365 27.46 -3.03 -3.70
CA ARG A 365 26.29 -3.09 -4.60
C ARG A 365 24.99 -2.89 -3.83
N LEU A 366 24.84 -3.59 -2.69
CA LEU A 366 23.65 -3.48 -1.85
C LEU A 366 23.49 -2.08 -1.24
N LEU A 367 24.60 -1.45 -0.84
CA LEU A 367 24.62 -0.07 -0.38
C LEU A 367 24.12 0.90 -1.46
N ARG A 368 24.66 0.82 -2.69
CA ARG A 368 24.23 1.68 -3.80
C ARG A 368 22.75 1.50 -4.12
N ALA A 369 22.28 0.25 -4.16
CA ALA A 369 20.87 -0.06 -4.37
C ALA A 369 19.99 0.56 -3.27
N PHE A 370 20.40 0.44 -2.01
CA PHE A 370 19.67 1.00 -0.88
C PHE A 370 19.62 2.53 -0.88
N GLU A 371 20.73 3.19 -1.18
CA GLU A 371 20.78 4.65 -1.27
C GLU A 371 19.92 5.18 -2.42
N SER A 372 19.95 4.49 -3.57
CA SER A 372 19.10 4.80 -4.73
C SER A 372 17.61 4.55 -4.45
N ASP A 373 17.27 3.46 -3.76
CA ASP A 373 15.89 3.18 -3.36
C ASP A 373 15.38 4.19 -2.31
N LEU A 374 16.22 4.65 -1.39
CA LEU A 374 15.85 5.73 -0.46
C LEU A 374 15.62 7.06 -1.18
N GLU A 375 16.43 7.37 -2.19
CA GLU A 375 16.23 8.55 -3.04
C GLU A 375 14.88 8.49 -3.76
N ALA A 376 14.57 7.34 -4.36
CA ALA A 376 13.31 7.10 -5.03
C ALA A 376 12.11 7.29 -4.08
N ILE A 377 12.18 6.76 -2.85
CA ILE A 377 11.17 6.97 -1.81
C ILE A 377 11.00 8.48 -1.50
N CYS A 378 12.11 9.23 -1.41
CA CYS A 378 12.08 10.67 -1.19
C CYS A 378 11.37 11.40 -2.34
N GLN A 379 11.68 11.05 -3.58
CA GLN A 379 11.02 11.59 -4.78
C GLN A 379 9.51 11.29 -4.82
N TYR A 380 9.05 10.20 -4.18
CA TYR A 380 7.62 9.87 -4.06
C TYR A 380 6.89 10.66 -2.96
N GLY A 381 7.59 11.57 -2.28
CA GLY A 381 7.03 12.39 -1.21
C GLY A 381 7.13 11.78 0.19
N LEU A 382 7.96 10.75 0.38
CA LEU A 382 8.33 10.24 1.72
C LEU A 382 9.78 10.60 2.03
N LYS A 383 10.01 11.76 2.63
CA LYS A 383 11.35 12.21 2.97
C LYS A 383 11.87 11.46 4.20
N PRO A 384 12.97 10.68 4.11
CA PRO A 384 13.52 9.98 5.26
C PRO A 384 14.09 10.98 6.28
N LEU A 385 13.78 10.76 7.56
CA LEU A 385 14.34 11.55 8.67
C LEU A 385 15.49 10.78 9.29
N PHE A 386 16.72 11.22 9.06
CA PHE A 386 17.93 10.56 9.57
C PHE A 386 18.15 10.89 11.07
N ASP A 387 18.46 9.90 11.90
CA ASP A 387 18.83 10.14 13.30
C ASP A 387 20.25 10.71 13.37
N PRO A 388 20.46 12.00 13.74
CA PRO A 388 21.79 12.61 13.68
C PRO A 388 22.82 11.90 14.58
N LYS A 389 22.37 11.19 15.62
CA LYS A 389 23.26 10.47 16.54
C LYS A 389 23.79 9.16 15.94
N THR A 390 22.96 8.46 15.17
CA THR A 390 23.30 7.11 14.67
C THR A 390 23.47 7.04 13.17
N TYR A 391 23.00 8.06 12.45
CA TYR A 391 23.10 8.25 11.02
C TYR A 391 23.65 9.66 10.69
N PRO A 392 24.88 10.00 11.12
CA PRO A 392 25.51 11.30 10.82
C PRO A 392 25.80 11.50 9.33
N LEU A 393 26.07 12.77 8.96
CA LEU A 393 26.21 13.24 7.57
C LEU A 393 27.26 12.47 6.75
N ASP A 394 28.37 12.07 7.37
CA ASP A 394 29.49 11.38 6.70
C ASP A 394 29.16 9.98 6.19
N ILE A 395 28.09 9.36 6.72
CA ILE A 395 27.60 8.06 6.24
C ILE A 395 26.24 8.14 5.53
N GLN A 396 25.62 9.32 5.45
CA GLN A 396 24.37 9.55 4.72
C GLN A 396 24.54 9.37 3.19
N PRO A 397 23.43 9.14 2.46
CA PRO A 397 23.46 9.09 1.00
C PRO A 397 23.93 10.42 0.40
N LEU A 398 24.67 10.36 -0.71
CA LEU A 398 25.24 11.55 -1.35
C LEU A 398 24.16 12.57 -1.76
N TRP A 399 23.03 12.10 -2.27
CA TRP A 399 21.91 12.96 -2.70
C TRP A 399 21.35 13.84 -1.57
N VAL A 400 21.51 13.44 -0.30
CA VAL A 400 21.08 14.26 0.85
C VAL A 400 21.96 15.51 0.99
N ARG A 401 23.27 15.33 0.78
CA ARG A 401 24.25 16.43 0.83
C ARG A 401 24.17 17.32 -0.40
N VAL A 402 23.93 16.73 -1.57
CA VAL A 402 23.71 17.50 -2.81
C VAL A 402 22.44 18.36 -2.70
N ALA A 403 21.38 17.84 -2.09
CA ALA A 403 20.15 18.61 -1.87
C ALA A 403 20.29 19.76 -0.86
N SER A 404 21.42 19.87 -0.14
CA SER A 404 21.72 21.02 0.73
C SER A 404 22.55 22.11 0.06
N ILE A 405 22.90 21.94 -1.23
CA ILE A 405 23.55 22.98 -2.02
C ILE A 405 22.51 24.08 -2.30
N PRO A 406 22.76 25.34 -1.91
CA PRO A 406 21.87 26.46 -2.21
C PRO A 406 21.73 26.70 -3.72
N ASP A 407 20.55 27.14 -4.16
CA ASP A 407 20.32 27.55 -5.55
C ASP A 407 20.86 28.97 -5.85
N ASP A 408 21.17 29.74 -4.80
CA ASP A 408 21.74 31.08 -4.91
C ASP A 408 23.26 31.02 -5.10
N VAL A 409 23.77 31.82 -6.04
CA VAL A 409 25.17 31.77 -6.46
C VAL A 409 26.14 32.18 -5.35
N ASP A 410 25.79 33.19 -4.55
CA ASP A 410 26.66 33.67 -3.46
C ASP A 410 26.64 32.68 -2.28
N GLU A 411 25.49 32.08 -1.99
CA GLU A 411 25.37 31.00 -1.01
C GLU A 411 26.04 29.69 -1.46
N GLU A 412 26.01 29.37 -2.77
CA GLU A 412 26.70 28.22 -3.37
C GLU A 412 28.23 28.37 -3.27
N VAL A 413 28.77 29.56 -3.54
CA VAL A 413 30.21 29.83 -3.40
C VAL A 413 30.67 29.64 -1.95
N ASN A 414 29.88 30.11 -0.99
CA ASN A 414 30.16 29.88 0.43
C ASN A 414 30.08 28.40 0.81
N PHE A 415 29.11 27.66 0.28
CA PHE A 415 29.01 26.22 0.49
C PHE A 415 30.27 25.47 0.04
N TRP A 416 30.79 25.75 -1.16
CA TRP A 416 31.99 25.09 -1.67
C TRP A 416 33.27 25.49 -0.92
N ALA A 417 33.38 26.76 -0.50
CA ALA A 417 34.47 27.21 0.37
C ALA A 417 34.46 26.49 1.74
N ASP A 418 33.29 26.25 2.31
CA ASP A 418 33.13 25.51 3.56
C ASP A 418 33.38 24.01 3.37
N ASP A 419 32.89 23.38 2.30
CA ASP A 419 33.07 21.95 2.02
C ASP A 419 34.54 21.59 1.81
N ALA A 420 35.32 22.46 1.13
CA ALA A 420 36.76 22.29 0.95
C ALA A 420 37.56 22.34 2.26
N ASN A 421 37.04 23.03 3.29
CA ASN A 421 37.67 23.17 4.60
C ASN A 421 37.19 22.13 5.63
N GLN A 422 36.24 21.26 5.27
CA GLN A 422 35.73 20.19 6.14
C GLN A 422 36.54 18.89 5.98
N ALA A 423 36.62 18.11 7.06
CA ALA A 423 37.33 16.82 7.06
C ALA A 423 36.63 15.70 6.28
N PHE A 424 35.42 15.95 5.77
CA PHE A 424 34.59 15.00 5.02
C PHE A 424 33.80 15.73 3.92
N GLY A 425 34.52 16.31 2.95
CA GLY A 425 33.95 17.01 1.79
C GLY A 425 33.04 16.13 0.92
N LEU A 426 32.32 16.75 -0.02
CA LEU A 426 31.35 16.05 -0.88
C LEU A 426 32.04 15.03 -1.80
N THR A 427 33.28 15.33 -2.18
CA THR A 427 34.12 14.52 -3.06
C THR A 427 34.96 13.47 -2.33
N ASP A 428 34.93 13.47 -1.00
CA ASP A 428 35.74 12.55 -0.19
C ASP A 428 35.24 11.11 -0.26
N SER A 429 36.19 10.18 -0.08
CA SER A 429 35.86 8.76 0.05
C SER A 429 35.06 8.50 1.32
N ALA A 430 33.97 7.74 1.19
CA ALA A 430 33.18 7.30 2.33
C ALA A 430 34.05 6.59 3.41
N PRO A 431 33.73 6.74 4.70
CA PRO A 431 34.46 6.07 5.79
C PRO A 431 34.58 4.56 5.58
N ARG A 432 35.74 3.98 5.93
CA ARG A 432 36.01 2.53 5.75
C ARG A 432 34.99 1.64 6.47
N ASP A 433 34.44 2.11 7.58
CA ASP A 433 33.45 1.42 8.39
C ASP A 433 31.99 1.83 8.09
N LYS A 434 31.75 2.62 7.03
CA LYS A 434 30.41 3.12 6.63
C LYS A 434 29.36 2.01 6.63
N TRP A 435 29.69 0.83 6.10
CA TRP A 435 28.76 -0.31 6.07
C TRP A 435 28.28 -0.73 7.47
N GLN A 436 29.21 -0.91 8.42
CA GLN A 436 28.87 -1.35 9.77
C GLN A 436 28.12 -0.27 10.56
N ARG A 437 28.52 0.99 10.39
CA ARG A 437 27.81 2.13 10.98
C ARG A 437 26.41 2.24 10.42
N LEU A 438 26.25 2.14 9.10
CA LEU A 438 24.96 2.19 8.42
C LEU A 438 24.00 1.11 8.91
N LEU A 439 24.42 -0.15 9.03
CA LEU A 439 23.54 -1.23 9.51
C LEU A 439 22.97 -0.96 10.92
N ASN A 440 23.69 -0.19 11.74
CA ASN A 440 23.29 0.19 13.09
C ASN A 440 22.60 1.57 13.17
N ALA A 441 22.65 2.34 12.07
CA ALA A 441 22.01 3.63 11.92
C ALA A 441 20.49 3.51 11.97
N ARG A 442 19.83 4.61 12.31
CA ARG A 442 18.37 4.68 12.41
C ARG A 442 17.79 5.80 11.56
N LEU A 443 16.63 5.54 10.99
CA LEU A 443 15.71 6.58 10.57
C LEU A 443 14.75 6.85 11.73
N LEU A 444 14.45 8.12 11.99
CA LEU A 444 13.46 8.57 12.96
C LEU A 444 12.02 8.36 12.45
N GLY A 445 11.86 8.32 11.13
CA GLY A 445 10.60 8.13 10.43
C GLY A 445 10.69 8.62 8.99
N PHE A 446 9.54 8.86 8.39
CA PHE A 446 9.41 9.54 7.11
C PHE A 446 8.49 10.74 7.28
N GLU A 447 8.94 11.91 6.84
CA GLU A 447 8.07 13.06 6.62
C GLU A 447 7.29 12.82 5.33
N ILE A 448 5.99 13.11 5.38
CA ILE A 448 5.08 12.83 4.29
C ILE A 448 4.73 14.13 3.57
N SER A 449 4.74 14.16 2.24
CA SER A 449 4.25 15.30 1.46
C SER A 449 2.73 15.51 1.60
N GLU A 450 2.25 16.72 1.30
CA GLU A 450 0.83 17.09 1.43
C GLU A 450 -0.12 16.18 0.66
N GLU A 451 0.31 15.63 -0.49
CA GLU A 451 -0.49 14.70 -1.30
C GLU A 451 -0.93 13.45 -0.53
N TRP A 452 -0.12 13.05 0.44
CA TRP A 452 -0.32 11.88 1.27
C TRP A 452 -0.91 12.24 2.66
N GLN A 453 -0.90 13.51 3.07
CA GLN A 453 -1.27 13.96 4.42
C GLN A 453 -2.79 14.07 4.69
N GLU A 454 -3.66 14.01 3.66
CA GLU A 454 -5.12 14.12 3.87
C GLU A 454 -5.78 12.79 4.26
N ASN A 455 -5.58 12.44 5.54
CA ASN A 455 -6.48 11.77 6.50
C ASN A 455 -5.72 11.31 7.77
N ILE A 456 -4.44 11.69 7.93
CA ILE A 456 -3.59 11.30 9.06
C ILE A 456 -3.74 12.23 10.28
N ARG A 457 -4.51 13.31 10.18
CA ARG A 457 -5.02 14.03 11.36
C ARG A 457 -6.05 13.17 12.08
N ARG A 458 -5.57 12.18 12.84
CA ARG A 458 -6.32 11.64 13.98
C ARG A 458 -6.80 12.83 14.79
N ARG A 459 -8.12 12.99 14.88
CA ARG A 459 -8.75 13.67 16.02
C ARG A 459 -8.03 13.16 17.26
N LYS A 460 -7.29 14.04 17.95
CA LYS A 460 -6.79 13.76 19.30
C LYS A 460 -7.94 13.09 20.05
N PRO A 461 -7.73 11.94 20.72
CA PRO A 461 -8.82 11.27 21.39
C PRO A 461 -9.49 12.28 22.31
N LYS A 462 -10.76 12.61 22.03
CA LYS A 462 -11.59 13.32 23.00
C LYS A 462 -11.54 12.45 24.24
N LYS A 463 -10.85 12.93 25.28
CA LYS A 463 -10.89 12.31 26.61
C LYS A 463 -12.35 12.01 26.89
N ARG A 464 -12.69 10.72 27.02
CA ARG A 464 -14.01 10.26 27.44
C ARG A 464 -14.35 11.01 28.73
N ARG A 465 -15.25 11.99 28.64
CA ARG A 465 -15.91 12.57 29.80
C ARG A 465 -16.71 11.43 30.42
N LYS A 466 -16.34 11.03 31.64
CA LYS A 466 -17.23 10.26 32.51
C LYS A 466 -18.54 11.05 32.67
N PRO A 467 -19.71 10.41 32.73
CA PRO A 467 -20.95 11.10 33.05
C PRO A 467 -20.91 11.40 34.55
N SER A 468 -20.41 12.56 34.93
CA SER A 468 -20.69 13.10 36.25
C SER A 468 -22.02 13.83 36.16
N LYS A 469 -22.93 13.42 37.04
CA LYS A 469 -24.22 14.02 37.30
C LYS A 469 -24.13 15.54 37.41
N SER A 470 -25.22 16.18 37.00
CA SER A 470 -25.58 17.58 37.19
C SER A 470 -24.80 18.31 38.28
N TRP A 471 -24.21 19.44 37.95
CA TRP A 471 -24.24 20.65 38.78
C TRP A 471 -23.97 21.87 37.89
N THR A 472 -24.91 22.80 37.94
CA THR A 472 -24.92 24.11 37.30
C THR A 472 -23.79 24.95 37.87
N VAL A 473 -22.74 25.27 37.09
CA VAL A 473 -21.79 26.34 37.46
C VAL A 473 -21.33 27.08 36.20
N THR A 474 -21.54 28.39 36.27
CA THR A 474 -21.31 29.47 35.32
C THR A 474 -19.92 29.45 34.69
N GLN A 475 -19.85 29.71 33.37
CA GLN A 475 -18.59 29.95 32.67
C GLN A 475 -17.94 31.23 33.22
N THR A 476 -16.84 31.12 33.96
CA THR A 476 -15.92 32.25 34.12
C THR A 476 -15.08 32.33 32.85
N GLU A 477 -15.32 33.37 32.06
CA GLU A 477 -14.56 33.77 30.87
C GLU A 477 -13.06 33.86 31.21
N LYS A 478 -12.17 33.57 30.25
CA LYS A 478 -10.72 33.76 30.44
C LYS A 478 -10.34 35.14 29.90
N LEU A 479 -9.69 35.96 30.72
CA LEU A 479 -9.15 37.26 30.30
C LEU A 479 -8.21 37.11 29.10
N SER A 480 -8.46 37.88 28.04
CA SER A 480 -7.56 37.95 26.88
C SER A 480 -6.44 38.98 27.11
N GLY A 481 -5.32 38.83 26.38
CA GLY A 481 -4.20 39.79 26.45
C GLY A 481 -4.59 41.21 26.05
N SER A 482 -5.55 41.34 25.13
CA SER A 482 -6.14 42.63 24.75
C SER A 482 -6.98 43.25 25.87
N ASP A 483 -7.73 42.46 26.63
CA ASP A 483 -8.54 42.97 27.74
C ASP A 483 -7.64 43.51 28.86
N ILE A 484 -6.54 42.81 29.14
CA ILE A 484 -5.54 43.21 30.13
C ILE A 484 -4.87 44.55 29.73
N ASN A 485 -4.49 44.70 28.45
CA ASN A 485 -3.90 45.95 27.96
C ASN A 485 -4.89 47.13 28.04
N LEU A 486 -6.15 46.91 27.64
CA LEU A 486 -7.19 47.94 27.71
C LEU A 486 -7.49 48.34 29.16
N ALA A 487 -7.60 47.37 30.08
CA ALA A 487 -7.85 47.65 31.49
C ALA A 487 -6.69 48.40 32.14
N ARG A 488 -5.44 48.01 31.85
CA ARG A 488 -4.25 48.71 32.32
C ARG A 488 -4.23 50.17 31.82
N GLN A 489 -4.54 50.40 30.55
CA GLN A 489 -4.60 51.74 29.97
C GLN A 489 -5.72 52.59 30.59
N ARG A 490 -6.90 52.02 30.87
CA ARG A 490 -8.00 52.71 31.55
C ARG A 490 -7.61 53.20 32.94
N GLN A 491 -6.81 52.42 33.66
CA GLN A 491 -6.27 52.81 34.97
C GLN A 491 -5.00 53.68 34.90
N LYS A 492 -4.55 54.08 33.70
CA LYS A 492 -3.31 54.87 33.46
C LYS A 492 -2.05 54.24 34.06
N LEU A 493 -2.00 52.92 34.17
CA LEU A 493 -0.85 52.19 34.69
C LEU A 493 0.18 51.93 33.59
N SER A 494 1.47 52.11 33.90
CA SER A 494 2.54 51.63 33.01
C SER A 494 2.71 50.12 33.15
N GLN A 495 3.26 49.44 32.12
CA GLN A 495 3.55 48.00 32.20
C GLN A 495 4.47 47.65 33.39
N ARG A 496 5.38 48.57 33.75
CA ARG A 496 6.28 48.41 34.91
C ARG A 496 5.53 48.51 36.23
N SER A 497 4.61 49.48 36.36
CA SER A 497 3.80 49.66 37.57
C SER A 497 2.84 48.48 37.81
N LEU A 498 2.23 47.94 36.75
CA LEU A 498 1.42 46.72 36.85
C LEU A 498 2.28 45.50 37.25
N ALA A 499 3.48 45.37 36.70
CA ALA A 499 4.39 44.28 37.04
C ALA A 499 4.82 44.32 38.51
N GLU A 500 5.11 45.51 39.05
CA GLU A 500 5.45 45.71 40.47
C GLU A 500 4.30 45.31 41.40
N ARG A 501 3.06 45.66 41.07
CA ARG A 501 1.86 45.26 41.84
C ARG A 501 1.61 43.75 41.84
N LEU A 502 1.97 43.08 40.76
CA LEU A 502 1.81 41.63 40.59
C LEU A 502 3.02 40.82 41.09
N GLY A 503 4.11 41.48 41.50
CA GLY A 503 5.37 40.82 41.84
C GLY A 503 6.02 40.09 40.67
N LYS A 504 5.91 40.63 39.44
CA LYS A 504 6.43 40.04 38.20
C LYS A 504 7.37 41.01 37.47
N SER A 505 8.02 40.54 36.40
CA SER A 505 8.83 41.40 35.54
C SER A 505 7.97 42.19 34.54
N GLN A 506 8.46 43.38 34.13
CA GLN A 506 7.82 44.17 33.07
C GLN A 506 7.69 43.39 31.75
N SER A 507 8.69 42.56 31.42
CA SER A 507 8.66 41.71 30.22
C SER A 507 7.52 40.69 30.25
N TRP A 508 7.21 40.14 31.42
CA TRP A 508 6.11 39.18 31.60
C TRP A 508 4.74 39.82 31.29
N VAL A 509 4.49 41.06 31.75
CA VAL A 509 3.26 41.80 31.44
C VAL A 509 3.15 42.08 29.93
N ARG A 510 4.25 42.51 29.30
CA ARG A 510 4.31 42.78 27.86
C ARG A 510 4.01 41.54 27.01
N ASP A 511 4.55 40.39 27.39
CA ASP A 511 4.36 39.13 26.66
C ASP A 511 2.95 38.54 26.84
N ILE A 512 2.27 38.86 27.93
CA ILE A 512 0.85 38.53 28.13
C ILE A 512 -0.06 39.42 27.29
N GLU A 513 0.18 40.73 27.30
CA GLU A 513 -0.59 41.69 26.48
C GLU A 513 -0.49 41.37 24.99
N ASN A 514 0.69 40.92 24.54
CA ASN A 514 0.94 40.50 23.15
C ASN A 514 0.52 39.04 22.85
N GLY A 515 -0.07 38.32 23.81
CA GLY A 515 -0.56 36.96 23.63
C GLY A 515 0.52 35.88 23.45
N ARG A 516 1.79 36.21 23.72
CA ARG A 516 2.93 35.28 23.66
C ARG A 516 2.96 34.31 24.85
N PHE A 517 2.44 34.73 26.00
CA PHE A 517 2.27 33.86 27.17
C PHE A 517 0.81 33.63 27.56
N LYS A 518 0.55 32.42 28.07
CA LYS A 518 -0.73 32.06 28.69
C LYS A 518 -0.61 32.24 30.20
N VAL A 519 -1.47 33.09 30.75
CA VAL A 519 -1.55 33.40 32.17
C VAL A 519 -2.04 32.18 32.96
N SER A 520 -1.39 31.88 34.09
CA SER A 520 -1.85 30.83 35.02
C SER A 520 -3.18 31.23 35.69
N ARG A 521 -3.89 30.29 36.31
CA ARG A 521 -5.16 30.61 36.99
C ARG A 521 -4.97 31.57 38.17
N ASP A 522 -3.88 31.40 38.90
CA ASP A 522 -3.57 32.22 40.07
C ASP A 522 -3.20 33.65 39.64
N ASP A 523 -2.40 33.77 38.58
CA ASP A 523 -2.06 35.07 37.99
C ASP A 523 -3.28 35.75 37.33
N GLN A 524 -4.27 35.00 36.82
CA GLN A 524 -5.53 35.57 36.31
C GLN A 524 -6.39 36.18 37.43
N ALA A 525 -6.43 35.56 38.60
CA ALA A 525 -7.14 36.10 39.76
C ALA A 525 -6.49 37.40 40.27
N LEU A 526 -5.15 37.42 40.31
CA LEU A 526 -4.37 38.62 40.63
C LEU A 526 -4.59 39.74 39.62
N LEU A 527 -4.57 39.44 38.31
CA LEU A 527 -4.83 40.43 37.26
C LEU A 527 -6.24 41.00 37.34
N ARG A 528 -7.27 40.19 37.65
CA ARG A 528 -8.63 40.68 37.87
C ARG A 528 -8.72 41.63 39.05
N LYS A 529 -8.05 41.28 40.14
CA LYS A 529 -8.02 42.11 41.35
C LYS A 529 -7.29 43.43 41.12
N GLU A 530 -6.15 43.42 40.43
CA GLU A 530 -5.34 44.62 40.23
C GLU A 530 -5.85 45.52 39.08
N LEU A 531 -6.63 44.97 38.14
CA LEU A 531 -7.18 45.70 36.99
C LEU A 531 -8.70 45.93 37.07
N ASP A 532 -9.34 45.57 38.18
CA ASP A 532 -10.80 45.63 38.41
C ASP A 532 -11.61 44.99 37.27
N LEU A 533 -11.30 43.72 36.94
CA LEU A 533 -11.91 42.95 35.85
C LEU A 533 -12.72 41.73 36.29
#